data_AF-W1Y3F0-F1
#
_entry.id   AF-W1Y3F0-F1
#
_cell.length_a   1.000
_cell.length_b   1.000
_cell.length_c   1.000
_cell.angle_alpha   90.00
_cell.angle_beta   90.00
_cell.angle_gamma   90.00
#
_symmetry.space_group_name_H-M   'P 1'
#
loop_
_entity.id
_entity.type
_entity.pdbx_description
1 polymer ?
#
loop_
_entity_poly.entity_id
_entity_poly.type
_entity_poly.pdbx_seq_one_letter_code
_entity_poly.pdbx_strand_id
1 'polypeptide(L)'
;HPDGFISRTCNRKQYDFDGKPNQSFSAVSCSQENIATFINKIKASPWFKDTVIVVSSDHLAMNNTAWKYLNKQDRNNLFFVI
;
A
#
# COMPACT_ATOMS: atom_id res chain seq x y z
N HIS A 1 0.26 6.93 -16.08
CA HIS A 1 -0.10 7.25 -14.68
C HIS A 1 1.16 7.65 -13.92
N PRO A 2 1.07 8.50 -12.89
CA PRO A 2 2.22 8.78 -12.03
C PRO A 2 2.63 7.51 -11.25
N ASP A 3 3.91 7.40 -10.95
CA ASP A 3 4.47 6.28 -10.16
C ASP A 3 4.22 6.40 -8.65
N GLY A 4 3.46 7.41 -8.22
CA GLY A 4 3.11 7.67 -6.83
C GLY A 4 4.11 8.57 -6.10
N PHE A 5 3.79 8.85 -4.84
CA PHE A 5 4.56 9.72 -3.96
C PHE A 5 5.08 8.94 -2.77
N ILE A 6 6.36 9.15 -2.43
CA ILE A 6 7.03 8.50 -1.29
C ILE A 6 7.22 9.56 -0.22
N SER A 7 6.46 9.46 0.87
CA SER A 7 6.60 10.37 2.00
C SER A 7 8.01 10.29 2.59
N ARG A 8 8.53 11.43 3.05
CA ARG A 8 9.80 11.51 3.77
C ARG A 8 9.81 10.70 5.08
N THR A 9 8.62 10.47 5.63
CA THR A 9 8.39 9.75 6.90
C THR A 9 8.39 8.22 6.74
N CYS A 10 8.32 7.70 5.51
CA CYS A 10 8.35 6.26 5.28
C CYS A 10 9.76 5.72 5.55
N ASN A 11 9.81 4.57 6.23
CA ASN A 11 11.03 3.87 6.59
C ASN A 11 11.68 3.28 5.33
N ARG A 12 10.87 2.58 4.51
CA ARG A 12 11.33 2.05 3.22
C ARG A 12 11.03 3.05 2.10
N LYS A 13 12.05 3.77 1.66
CA LYS A 13 11.95 4.74 0.55
C LYS A 13 12.19 4.13 -0.83
N GLN A 14 12.74 2.91 -0.87
CA GLN A 14 13.07 2.22 -2.11
C GLN A 14 12.67 0.75 -2.03
N TYR A 15 12.01 0.31 -3.10
CA TYR A 15 11.66 -1.08 -3.32
C TYR A 15 12.32 -1.54 -4.62
N ASP A 16 13.33 -2.40 -4.47
CA ASP A 16 13.98 -3.04 -5.60
C ASP A 16 13.20 -4.31 -5.99
N PHE A 17 12.98 -4.48 -7.28
CA PHE A 17 12.36 -5.65 -7.86
C PHE A 17 13.11 -6.03 -9.13
N ASP A 18 13.52 -7.29 -9.22
CA ASP A 18 14.34 -7.79 -10.33
C ASP A 18 15.67 -7.02 -10.47
N GLY A 19 16.34 -6.78 -9.33
CA GLY A 19 17.63 -6.08 -9.25
C GLY A 19 17.58 -4.59 -9.59
N LYS A 20 16.40 -3.99 -9.77
CA LYS A 20 16.23 -2.57 -10.14
C LYS A 20 15.22 -1.86 -9.25
N PRO A 21 15.40 -0.56 -8.97
CA PRO A 21 14.41 0.22 -8.24
C PRO A 21 13.08 0.28 -9.00
N ASN A 22 11.97 0.13 -8.27
CA ASN A 22 10.63 0.29 -8.80
C ASN A 22 9.87 1.36 -8.01
N GLN A 23 9.58 2.49 -8.66
CA GLN A 23 8.97 3.63 -7.98
C GLN A 23 7.53 3.34 -7.55
N SER A 24 6.73 2.67 -8.38
CA SER A 24 5.37 2.26 -8.03
C SER A 24 5.33 1.33 -6.81
N PHE A 25 6.21 0.33 -6.74
CA PHE A 25 6.30 -0.52 -5.55
C PHE A 25 6.81 0.23 -4.32
N SER A 26 7.72 1.19 -4.50
CA SER A 26 8.19 2.05 -3.40
C SER A 26 7.05 2.89 -2.83
N ALA A 27 6.21 3.47 -3.70
CA ALA A 27 5.03 4.23 -3.30
C ALA A 27 3.99 3.35 -2.58
N VAL A 28 3.67 2.17 -3.12
CA VAL A 28 2.74 1.22 -2.49
C VAL A 28 3.24 0.77 -1.11
N SER A 29 4.54 0.46 -0.98
CA SER A 29 5.16 0.10 0.30
C SER A 29 5.02 1.23 1.32
N CYS A 30 5.26 2.47 0.90
CA CYS A 30 5.11 3.64 1.76
C CYS A 30 3.65 3.87 2.18
N SER A 31 2.68 3.69 1.27
CA SER A 31 1.25 3.73 1.61
C SER A 31 0.87 2.65 2.62
N GLN A 32 1.40 1.43 2.48
CA GLN A 32 1.16 0.34 3.44
C GLN A 32 1.70 0.68 4.84
N GLU A 33 2.88 1.28 4.95
CA GLU A 33 3.41 1.74 6.23
C GLU A 33 2.50 2.78 6.90
N ASN A 34 2.00 3.75 6.13
CA ASN A 34 1.10 4.79 6.65
C ASN A 34 -0.24 4.21 7.12
N ILE A 35 -0.83 3.31 6.33
CA ILE A 35 -2.08 2.62 6.68
C ILE A 35 -1.88 1.77 7.94
N ALA A 36 -0.80 0.98 8.01
CA ALA A 36 -0.48 0.16 9.17
C ALA A 36 -0.26 1.03 10.43
N THR A 37 0.43 2.16 10.29
CA THR A 37 0.63 3.11 11.39
C THR A 37 -0.69 3.65 11.91
N PHE A 38 -1.61 4.03 11.02
CA PHE A 38 -2.92 4.53 11.41
C PHE A 38 -3.77 3.45 12.09
N ILE A 39 -3.84 2.25 11.51
CA ILE A 39 -4.56 1.11 12.10
C ILE A 39 -3.99 0.79 13.48
N ASN A 40 -2.66 0.75 13.65
CA ASN A 40 -2.04 0.47 14.94
C ASN A 40 -2.35 1.55 15.98
N LYS A 41 -2.46 2.82 15.59
CA LYS A 41 -2.93 3.89 16.48
C LYS A 41 -4.37 3.67 16.93
N ILE A 42 -5.26 3.26 16.03
CA ILE A 42 -6.65 2.92 16.39
C ILE A 42 -6.66 1.73 17.34
N LYS A 43 -5.92 0.65 17.02
CA LYS A 43 -5.82 -0.56 17.84
C LYS A 43 -5.29 -0.32 19.24
N ALA A 44 -4.37 0.63 19.40
CA ALA A 44 -3.82 1.00 20.70
C ALA A 44 -4.75 1.92 21.52
N SER A 45 -5.84 2.40 20.93
CA SER A 45 -6.77 3.31 21.59
C SER A 45 -7.83 2.57 22.42
N PRO A 46 -8.40 3.20 23.47
CA PRO A 46 -9.48 2.60 24.25
C PRO A 46 -10.74 2.27 23.43
N TRP A 47 -10.92 2.88 22.25
CA TRP A 47 -12.11 2.74 21.42
C TRP A 47 -12.03 1.53 20.46
N PHE A 48 -10.89 0.86 20.36
CA PHE A 48 -10.71 -0.23 19.40
C PHE A 48 -11.72 -1.36 19.58
N LYS A 49 -12.07 -1.69 20.84
CA LYS A 49 -12.93 -2.83 21.18
C LYS A 49 -14.25 -2.86 20.39
N ASP A 50 -14.82 -1.69 20.12
CA ASP A 50 -16.11 -1.53 19.44
C ASP A 50 -15.96 -0.82 18.08
N THR A 51 -14.80 -0.96 17.44
CA THR A 51 -14.49 -0.37 16.13
C THR A 51 -14.26 -1.45 15.07
N VAL A 52 -14.99 -1.38 13.95
CA VAL A 52 -14.71 -2.19 12.75
C VAL A 52 -13.84 -1.38 11.79
N ILE A 53 -12.71 -1.95 11.34
CA ILE A 53 -11.85 -1.31 10.37
C ILE A 53 -11.96 -2.06 9.03
N VAL A 54 -12.44 -1.36 8.00
CA VAL A 54 -12.46 -1.88 6.62
C VAL A 54 -11.40 -1.18 5.81
N VAL A 55 -10.51 -1.96 5.20
CA VAL A 55 -9.53 -1.45 4.24
C VAL A 55 -9.88 -2.01 2.87
N SER A 56 -10.16 -1.10 1.94
CA SER A 56 -10.60 -1.45 0.59
C SER A 56 -9.84 -0.64 -0.45
N SER A 57 -9.65 -1.20 -1.65
CA SER A 57 -9.36 -0.41 -2.85
C SER A 57 -10.61 -0.24 -3.70
N ASP A 58 -10.69 0.88 -4.40
CA ASP A 58 -11.76 1.25 -5.32
C ASP A 58 -11.49 0.72 -6.73
N HIS A 59 -10.24 0.77 -7.19
CA HIS A 59 -9.86 0.30 -8.52
C HIS A 59 -8.44 -0.28 -8.59
N LEU A 60 -8.15 -0.95 -9.71
CA LEU A 60 -6.82 -1.42 -10.04
C LEU A 60 -5.94 -0.28 -10.57
N ALA A 61 -4.64 -0.34 -10.29
CA ALA A 61 -3.68 0.58 -10.89
C ALA A 61 -3.60 0.42 -12.41
N MET A 62 -3.64 1.53 -13.15
CA MET A 62 -3.32 1.58 -14.58
C MET A 62 -1.82 1.42 -14.85
N ASN A 63 -1.40 1.46 -16.12
CA ASN A 63 0.00 1.27 -16.52
C ASN A 63 0.97 2.28 -15.84
N ASN A 64 1.99 1.73 -15.17
CA ASN A 64 3.01 2.39 -14.37
C ASN A 64 4.29 1.52 -14.32
N THR A 65 5.33 1.95 -13.57
CA THR A 65 6.60 1.19 -13.46
C THR A 65 6.45 -0.24 -12.93
N ALA A 66 5.36 -0.59 -12.25
CA ALA A 66 5.07 -1.95 -11.77
C ALA A 66 4.26 -2.81 -12.76
N TRP A 67 3.70 -2.24 -13.82
CA TRP A 67 2.71 -2.87 -14.70
C TRP A 67 3.13 -4.26 -15.23
N LYS A 68 4.34 -4.37 -15.79
CA LYS A 68 4.84 -5.63 -16.37
C LYS A 68 4.99 -6.76 -15.34
N TYR A 69 5.06 -6.42 -14.06
CA TYR A 69 5.15 -7.38 -12.96
C TYR A 69 3.76 -7.73 -12.42
N LEU A 70 2.88 -6.74 -12.28
CA LEU A 70 1.52 -6.92 -11.76
C LEU A 70 0.64 -7.80 -12.66
N ASN A 71 0.79 -7.71 -13.98
CA ASN A 71 -0.04 -8.46 -14.92
C ASN A 71 0.44 -9.90 -15.18
N LYS A 72 1.40 -10.39 -14.39
CA LYS A 72 1.79 -11.80 -14.41
C LYS A 72 0.83 -12.70 -13.62
N GLN A 73 -0.11 -12.10 -12.88
CA GLN A 73 -1.07 -12.77 -12.01
C GLN A 73 -2.43 -12.07 -12.14
N ASP A 74 -3.50 -12.74 -11.75
CA ASP A 74 -4.81 -12.12 -11.65
C ASP A 74 -4.81 -11.01 -10.60
N ARG A 75 -5.49 -9.90 -10.93
CA ARG A 75 -5.51 -8.68 -10.11
C ARG A 75 -6.91 -8.44 -9.58
N ASN A 76 -7.00 -8.25 -8.27
CA ASN A 76 -8.26 -7.97 -7.58
C ASN A 76 -8.12 -6.71 -6.74
N ASN A 77 -9.26 -6.06 -6.47
CA ASN A 77 -9.32 -4.99 -5.49
C ASN A 77 -9.06 -5.55 -4.09
N LEU A 78 -8.38 -4.77 -3.26
CA LEU A 78 -8.16 -5.12 -1.86
C LEU A 78 -9.48 -5.00 -1.10
N PHE A 79 -9.79 -5.97 -0.26
CA PHE A 79 -10.86 -5.87 0.74
C PHE A 79 -10.53 -6.75 1.94
N PHE A 80 -10.40 -6.17 3.12
CA PHE A 80 -10.30 -6.92 4.36
C PHE A 80 -10.88 -6.13 5.54
N VAL A 81 -11.24 -6.88 6.59
CA VAL A 81 -11.88 -6.38 7.81
C VAL A 81 -11.04 -6.78 9.01
N ILE A 82 -10.75 -5.82 9.90
CA ILE A 82 -10.12 -6.03 11.22
C ILE A 82 -11.15 -5.72 12.30
#